data_AF-A0AAV0HP40-F1
#
_entry.id   AF-A0AAV0HP40-F1
#
_cell.length_a   1.000
_cell.length_b   1.000
_cell.length_c   1.000
_cell.angle_alpha   90.00
_cell.angle_beta   90.00
_cell.angle_gamma   90.00
#
_symmetry.space_group_name_H-M   'P 1'
#
loop_
_entity.id
_entity.type
_entity.pdbx_description
1 polymer ?
#
loop_
_entity_poly.entity_id
_entity_poly.type
_entity_poly.pdbx_seq_one_letter_code
_entity_poly.pdbx_strand_id
1 'polypeptide(L)'
;MGNLCTCFAPKPAVKRGRSVKRLPANSSSQTASNRWTRVRSARKDSNDSLIQEQALAAALMFRQQNGAGATTPTPFDRSVSHRYPNGNAGSKKNPLPRSASSRARSLADPLLQPHQLVNQDIKLDDLETKHFVLVHGGGFGAWCWYKTIALLEESGFTVTAVDLTGSGVHSFDTNGIASLSQYVKPLTDFLEKLADEEKVILVGHDFGGACISYAMELFPHKISKAIFLAAAMLVDGQSMLDMFSKQLSCSVTNKRELLQSGGNDLMQKAQIFVYANGNDHPPSAIDLDKSLLRDLLFNHSPAKDIALASVSMRLIPFAPVLEKLCLSDAKHGTVRRFYIEAPEDNAIPITLQQTMISSSLPEKVFRLKGADHSPFFSKPQALHKILVEISKMNKA
;
A
#
# COMPACT_ATOMS: atom_id res chain seq x y z
N MET A 1 -32.80 -43.14 -32.84
CA MET A 1 -33.74 -42.92 -33.97
C MET A 1 -34.10 -41.45 -33.95
N GLY A 2 -34.06 -40.65 -35.02
CA GLY A 2 -33.81 -40.93 -36.44
C GLY A 2 -34.89 -40.28 -37.31
N ASN A 3 -34.49 -39.57 -38.38
CA ASN A 3 -35.31 -39.00 -39.49
C ASN A 3 -36.02 -37.65 -39.21
N LEU A 4 -36.19 -36.71 -40.17
CA LEU A 4 -35.59 -36.55 -41.52
C LEU A 4 -35.60 -35.06 -41.99
N CYS A 5 -34.88 -34.76 -43.06
CA CYS A 5 -34.86 -33.48 -43.79
C CYS A 5 -36.15 -33.14 -44.56
N THR A 6 -36.33 -31.88 -44.98
CA THR A 6 -36.26 -31.49 -46.42
C THR A 6 -36.20 -29.96 -46.63
N CYS A 7 -35.70 -29.57 -47.81
CA CYS A 7 -35.41 -28.18 -48.23
C CYS A 7 -36.59 -27.53 -48.99
N PHE A 8 -36.55 -26.22 -49.25
CA PHE A 8 -36.71 -25.60 -50.59
C PHE A 8 -36.42 -24.08 -50.56
N ALA A 9 -35.95 -23.53 -51.68
CA ALA A 9 -35.76 -22.10 -51.94
C ALA A 9 -36.26 -21.77 -53.36
N PRO A 10 -36.57 -20.50 -53.69
CA PRO A 10 -35.70 -19.80 -54.66
C PRO A 10 -35.59 -18.27 -54.50
N LYS A 11 -34.65 -17.67 -55.26
CA LYS A 11 -34.48 -16.21 -55.49
C LYS A 11 -35.09 -15.80 -56.84
N PRO A 12 -35.20 -14.49 -57.11
CA PRO A 12 -34.71 -13.92 -58.38
C PRO A 12 -33.58 -12.88 -58.14
N ALA A 13 -32.94 -12.39 -59.22
CA ALA A 13 -31.86 -11.39 -59.10
C ALA A 13 -31.89 -10.31 -60.21
N VAL A 14 -32.07 -9.05 -59.80
CA VAL A 14 -32.09 -7.81 -60.63
C VAL A 14 -30.75 -7.06 -60.49
N LYS A 15 -30.37 -6.21 -61.47
CA LYS A 15 -29.00 -5.63 -61.63
C LYS A 15 -28.99 -4.20 -62.22
N ARG A 16 -27.80 -3.54 -62.20
CA ARG A 16 -27.30 -2.35 -62.98
C ARG A 16 -27.21 -1.02 -62.17
N GLY A 17 -26.23 -0.12 -62.41
CA GLY A 17 -25.19 -0.12 -63.46
C GLY A 17 -23.98 0.84 -63.28
N ARG A 18 -23.11 0.83 -64.31
CA ARG A 18 -21.88 1.63 -64.60
C ARG A 18 -22.18 3.13 -64.85
N SER A 19 -21.26 4.12 -65.01
CA SER A 19 -19.79 4.36 -64.84
C SER A 19 -19.45 5.81 -65.30
N VAL A 20 -18.20 6.32 -65.15
CA VAL A 20 -17.40 7.19 -66.10
C VAL A 20 -16.57 8.34 -65.44
N LYS A 21 -15.25 8.35 -65.75
CA LYS A 21 -14.22 9.43 -66.03
C LYS A 21 -14.39 10.88 -65.49
N ARG A 22 -13.35 11.76 -65.40
CA ARG A 22 -11.85 11.74 -65.29
C ARG A 22 -11.38 13.23 -65.29
N LEU A 23 -10.50 13.63 -64.36
CA LEU A 23 -9.46 14.72 -64.31
C LEU A 23 -9.43 15.84 -65.40
N PRO A 24 -8.99 17.11 -65.10
CA PRO A 24 -7.64 17.36 -64.54
C PRO A 24 -7.40 18.58 -63.62
N ALA A 25 -6.12 18.70 -63.23
CA ALA A 25 -5.44 19.54 -62.24
C ALA A 25 -5.46 21.08 -62.41
N ASN A 26 -5.12 21.80 -61.33
CA ASN A 26 -3.95 22.69 -61.35
C ASN A 26 -3.26 22.88 -59.98
N SER A 27 -2.06 23.49 -60.00
CA SER A 27 -1.03 23.55 -58.94
C SER A 27 -1.22 24.58 -57.81
N SER A 28 -0.71 24.28 -56.62
CA SER A 28 0.40 25.04 -55.98
C SER A 28 0.78 24.46 -54.59
N SER A 29 1.93 24.87 -54.06
CA SER A 29 2.66 24.27 -52.94
C SER A 29 2.32 24.88 -51.56
N GLN A 30 2.37 24.07 -50.50
CA GLN A 30 3.34 24.17 -49.38
C GLN A 30 2.96 23.34 -48.13
N THR A 31 4.00 23.06 -47.33
CA THR A 31 4.05 22.61 -45.91
C THR A 31 3.40 21.28 -45.49
N ALA A 32 4.08 20.60 -44.56
CA ALA A 32 3.81 19.25 -44.11
C ALA A 32 3.60 19.16 -42.58
N SER A 33 3.16 17.98 -42.13
CA SER A 33 3.12 17.46 -40.75
C SER A 33 1.93 17.82 -39.83
N ASN A 34 1.71 16.95 -38.84
CA ASN A 34 0.95 17.17 -37.59
C ASN A 34 -0.60 17.13 -37.60
N ARG A 35 -1.22 16.15 -38.30
CA ARG A 35 -2.65 15.81 -38.06
C ARG A 35 -2.91 14.46 -37.35
N TRP A 36 -1.94 13.52 -37.32
CA TRP A 36 -2.17 12.16 -36.77
C TRP A 36 -1.89 11.98 -35.27
N THR A 37 -1.19 12.91 -34.62
CA THR A 37 -0.93 12.87 -33.17
C THR A 37 -2.12 13.32 -32.31
N ARG A 38 -2.97 14.23 -32.82
CA ARG A 38 -4.09 14.81 -32.05
C ARG A 38 -5.26 13.84 -31.81
N VAL A 39 -5.42 12.79 -32.62
CA VAL A 39 -6.51 11.81 -32.48
C VAL A 39 -6.21 10.72 -31.43
N ARG A 40 -4.93 10.53 -31.06
CA ARG A 40 -4.52 9.56 -30.03
C ARG A 40 -4.52 10.11 -28.60
N SER A 41 -4.33 11.41 -28.36
CA SER A 41 -4.48 11.96 -27.00
C SER A 41 -5.95 12.00 -26.59
N ALA A 42 -6.83 12.50 -27.47
CA ALA A 42 -8.26 12.67 -27.16
C ALA A 42 -8.97 11.36 -26.73
N ARG A 43 -8.49 10.18 -27.15
CA ARG A 43 -9.03 8.88 -26.70
C ARG A 43 -8.44 8.38 -25.38
N LYS A 44 -7.29 8.91 -24.93
CA LYS A 44 -6.70 8.63 -23.62
C LYS A 44 -7.24 9.61 -22.58
N ASP A 45 -7.24 10.90 -22.92
CA ASP A 45 -7.82 11.97 -22.11
C ASP A 45 -9.31 11.68 -21.79
N SER A 46 -10.07 11.11 -22.75
CA SER A 46 -11.47 10.69 -22.57
C SER A 46 -11.68 9.44 -21.71
N ASN A 47 -10.64 8.66 -21.43
CA ASN A 47 -10.74 7.43 -20.62
C ASN A 47 -10.32 7.69 -19.18
N ASP A 48 -9.28 8.51 -19.00
CA ASP A 48 -8.87 9.02 -17.68
C ASP A 48 -9.95 9.98 -17.12
N SER A 49 -10.62 10.78 -17.98
CA SER A 49 -11.81 11.54 -17.58
C SER A 49 -12.97 10.64 -17.19
N LEU A 50 -13.17 9.49 -17.86
CA LEU A 50 -14.24 8.54 -17.55
C LEU A 50 -14.02 7.88 -16.18
N ILE A 51 -12.77 7.58 -15.82
CA ILE A 51 -12.41 7.00 -14.51
C ILE A 51 -12.53 8.05 -13.40
N GLN A 52 -12.12 9.29 -13.67
CA GLN A 52 -12.32 10.41 -12.74
C GLN A 52 -13.82 10.73 -12.56
N GLU A 53 -14.60 10.68 -13.63
CA GLU A 53 -16.06 10.81 -13.65
C GLU A 53 -16.73 9.62 -12.94
N GLN A 54 -16.21 8.40 -13.04
CA GLN A 54 -16.69 7.24 -12.26
C GLN A 54 -16.39 7.36 -10.77
N ALA A 55 -15.21 7.88 -10.37
CA ALA A 55 -14.88 8.12 -8.96
C ALA A 55 -15.73 9.25 -8.35
N LEU A 56 -15.94 10.34 -9.09
CA LEU A 56 -16.86 11.41 -8.71
C LEU A 56 -18.33 10.94 -8.73
N ALA A 57 -18.71 10.10 -9.69
CA ALA A 57 -20.05 9.52 -9.75
C ALA A 57 -20.28 8.55 -8.59
N ALA A 58 -19.29 7.75 -8.15
CA ALA A 58 -19.39 6.93 -6.96
C ALA A 58 -19.62 7.80 -5.70
N ALA A 59 -18.88 8.91 -5.56
CA ALA A 59 -19.06 9.87 -4.47
C ALA A 59 -20.42 10.62 -4.52
N LEU A 60 -20.95 10.89 -5.73
CA LEU A 60 -22.25 11.53 -5.92
C LEU A 60 -23.43 10.55 -5.78
N MET A 61 -23.28 9.29 -6.22
CA MET A 61 -24.23 8.20 -6.05
C MET A 61 -24.47 7.91 -4.55
N PHE A 62 -23.41 7.95 -3.73
CA PHE A 62 -23.51 7.86 -2.27
C PHE A 62 -24.42 8.96 -1.67
N ARG A 63 -24.57 10.08 -2.36
CA ARG A 63 -25.45 11.20 -1.97
C ARG A 63 -26.88 11.09 -2.52
N GLN A 64 -27.12 10.20 -3.48
CA GLN A 64 -28.36 10.12 -4.25
C GLN A 64 -29.12 8.79 -4.05
N GLN A 65 -28.47 7.74 -3.56
CA GLN A 65 -29.09 6.44 -3.24
C GLN A 65 -30.00 6.42 -2.01
N ASN A 66 -30.45 7.58 -1.54
CA ASN A 66 -31.52 7.70 -0.53
C ASN A 66 -32.94 7.74 -1.16
N GLY A 67 -33.10 7.25 -2.41
CA GLY A 67 -34.42 7.09 -3.04
C GLY A 67 -34.44 6.49 -4.44
N ALA A 68 -34.89 5.21 -4.53
CA ALA A 68 -35.36 4.46 -5.73
C ALA A 68 -34.36 4.30 -6.92
N GLY A 69 -34.45 3.29 -7.79
CA GLY A 69 -35.31 2.08 -7.80
C GLY A 69 -35.31 1.39 -9.19
N ALA A 70 -34.64 0.23 -9.30
CA ALA A 70 -34.75 -0.87 -10.29
C ALA A 70 -34.84 -0.59 -11.82
N THR A 71 -34.00 -1.25 -12.66
CA THR A 71 -34.38 -2.40 -13.55
C THR A 71 -33.32 -2.81 -14.60
N THR A 72 -32.76 -4.02 -14.43
CA THR A 72 -32.44 -5.14 -15.38
C THR A 72 -31.94 -4.98 -16.85
N PRO A 73 -31.23 -6.00 -17.41
CA PRO A 73 -30.19 -5.79 -18.46
C PRO A 73 -30.38 -6.58 -19.79
N THR A 74 -29.48 -6.40 -20.76
CA THR A 74 -29.23 -7.33 -21.90
C THR A 74 -27.72 -7.42 -22.28
N PRO A 75 -27.26 -8.48 -22.97
CA PRO A 75 -25.88 -8.98 -22.83
C PRO A 75 -24.97 -8.75 -24.07
N PHE A 76 -23.66 -8.98 -23.91
CA PHE A 76 -22.76 -9.29 -25.04
C PHE A 76 -21.73 -10.39 -24.71
N ASP A 77 -21.14 -10.92 -25.78
CA ASP A 77 -20.72 -12.33 -25.91
C ASP A 77 -19.21 -12.58 -25.69
N ARG A 78 -18.84 -13.87 -25.63
CA ARG A 78 -17.53 -14.41 -25.22
C ARG A 78 -16.49 -14.48 -26.36
N SER A 79 -15.25 -14.74 -25.92
CA SER A 79 -14.15 -15.41 -26.66
C SER A 79 -13.28 -14.51 -27.56
N VAL A 80 -12.04 -14.86 -27.94
CA VAL A 80 -11.26 -16.11 -27.73
C VAL A 80 -9.77 -15.79 -27.48
N SER A 81 -9.06 -16.76 -26.88
CA SER A 81 -7.59 -16.90 -26.85
C SER A 81 -6.90 -16.69 -28.22
N HIS A 82 -5.66 -16.19 -28.19
CA HIS A 82 -4.67 -16.54 -29.22
C HIS A 82 -3.31 -16.94 -28.62
N ARG A 83 -2.69 -17.94 -29.24
CA ARG A 83 -1.49 -18.64 -28.76
C ARG A 83 -0.19 -17.99 -29.22
N TYR A 84 0.88 -18.22 -28.45
CA TYR A 84 2.27 -17.94 -28.82
C TYR A 84 2.71 -18.64 -30.12
N PRO A 85 3.55 -18.00 -30.95
CA PRO A 85 4.45 -18.69 -31.85
C PRO A 85 5.77 -19.03 -31.13
N ASN A 86 6.17 -20.30 -31.19
CA ASN A 86 7.48 -20.78 -30.75
C ASN A 86 8.55 -20.40 -31.80
N GLY A 87 9.74 -19.96 -31.36
CA GLY A 87 10.76 -19.39 -32.26
C GLY A 87 12.19 -19.80 -31.88
N ASN A 88 12.62 -20.97 -32.35
CA ASN A 88 14.01 -21.44 -32.23
C ASN A 88 14.95 -20.64 -33.17
N ALA A 89 15.98 -20.00 -32.63
CA ALA A 89 17.31 -19.84 -33.27
C ALA A 89 18.32 -19.09 -32.37
N GLY A 90 19.61 -19.39 -32.50
CA GLY A 90 20.68 -18.42 -32.21
C GLY A 90 21.56 -18.68 -30.99
N SER A 91 22.50 -19.63 -31.12
CA SER A 91 23.67 -19.71 -30.24
C SER A 91 24.50 -18.42 -30.27
N LYS A 92 24.85 -17.88 -29.08
CA LYS A 92 26.17 -17.27 -28.78
C LYS A 92 26.33 -17.02 -27.27
N LYS A 93 27.34 -17.64 -26.66
CA LYS A 93 27.72 -17.42 -25.26
C LYS A 93 28.63 -16.20 -25.15
N ASN A 94 28.20 -15.15 -24.47
CA ASN A 94 29.08 -14.06 -24.04
C ASN A 94 29.50 -14.30 -22.57
N PRO A 95 30.79 -14.48 -22.25
CA PRO A 95 31.25 -14.59 -20.87
C PRO A 95 31.32 -13.20 -20.22
N LEU A 96 30.69 -13.05 -19.05
CA LEU A 96 30.84 -11.86 -18.22
C LEU A 96 32.24 -11.83 -17.58
N PRO A 97 32.90 -10.66 -17.47
CA PRO A 97 34.20 -10.55 -16.82
C PRO A 97 34.07 -10.79 -15.31
N ARG A 98 34.84 -11.76 -14.79
CA ARG A 98 35.01 -11.96 -13.34
C ARG A 98 35.96 -10.90 -12.79
N SER A 99 35.45 -9.95 -12.01
CA SER A 99 36.32 -9.10 -11.18
C SER A 99 36.95 -9.91 -10.06
N ALA A 100 38.28 -9.92 -10.02
CA ALA A 100 39.04 -10.64 -9.01
C ALA A 100 39.11 -9.83 -7.71
N SER A 101 38.70 -10.45 -6.59
CA SER A 101 39.16 -10.08 -5.25
C SER A 101 39.71 -11.31 -4.56
N SER A 102 41.00 -11.56 -4.79
CA SER A 102 41.76 -12.66 -4.20
C SER A 102 42.88 -12.13 -3.29
N ARG A 103 42.57 -11.11 -2.48
CA ARG A 103 43.38 -10.82 -1.29
C ARG A 103 43.00 -11.83 -0.21
N ALA A 104 43.96 -12.66 0.18
CA ALA A 104 43.83 -13.46 1.40
C ALA A 104 43.64 -12.51 2.60
N ARG A 105 42.72 -12.85 3.52
CA ARG A 105 42.57 -12.11 4.77
C ARG A 105 43.82 -12.28 5.63
N SER A 106 44.29 -11.18 6.22
CA SER A 106 45.35 -11.23 7.23
C SER A 106 44.83 -11.95 8.48
N LEU A 107 45.63 -12.84 9.06
CA LEU A 107 45.31 -13.48 10.34
C LEU A 107 45.34 -12.50 11.53
N ALA A 108 45.83 -11.27 11.32
CA ALA A 108 45.85 -10.20 12.32
C ALA A 108 44.65 -9.24 12.22
N ASP A 109 43.71 -9.48 11.30
CA ASP A 109 42.47 -8.69 11.20
C ASP A 109 41.44 -9.29 12.18
N PRO A 110 41.08 -8.62 13.29
CA PRO A 110 40.17 -9.19 14.28
C PRO A 110 38.82 -9.46 13.62
N LEU A 111 38.26 -10.65 13.85
CA LEU A 111 36.89 -10.99 13.45
C LEU A 111 35.90 -10.18 14.30
N LEU A 112 35.74 -8.89 13.95
CA LEU A 112 34.66 -8.04 14.43
C LEU A 112 33.34 -8.64 13.94
N GLN A 113 32.79 -9.52 14.77
CA GLN A 113 31.44 -10.02 14.66
C GLN A 113 30.49 -8.81 14.77
N PRO A 114 29.62 -8.54 13.78
CA PRO A 114 28.74 -7.38 13.82
C PRO A 114 27.84 -7.31 15.06
N HIS A 115 27.51 -8.47 15.66
CA HIS A 115 26.73 -8.54 16.91
C HIS A 115 27.44 -7.90 18.11
N GLN A 116 28.77 -7.93 18.18
CA GLN A 116 29.53 -7.33 19.31
C GLN A 116 29.49 -5.80 19.32
N LEU A 117 29.07 -5.15 18.22
CA LEU A 117 28.88 -3.70 18.14
C LEU A 117 27.44 -3.28 18.47
N VAL A 118 26.50 -4.23 18.55
CA VAL A 118 25.08 -3.99 18.88
C VAL A 118 24.85 -4.24 20.37
N ASN A 119 25.53 -5.22 20.95
CA ASN A 119 25.43 -5.60 22.36
C ASN A 119 26.25 -4.65 23.26
N GLN A 120 25.84 -3.38 23.33
CA GLN A 120 26.06 -2.58 24.53
C GLN A 120 25.12 -3.11 25.61
N ASP A 121 25.61 -3.41 26.81
CA ASP A 121 24.80 -3.96 27.92
C ASP A 121 23.56 -3.08 28.17
N ILE A 122 22.40 -3.55 27.69
CA ILE A 122 21.14 -2.85 27.89
C ILE A 122 20.71 -3.14 29.32
N LYS A 123 20.94 -2.18 30.21
CA LYS A 123 20.27 -2.15 31.51
C LYS A 123 18.77 -2.01 31.26
N LEU A 124 18.04 -3.10 31.43
CA LEU A 124 16.60 -3.18 31.22
C LEU A 124 15.81 -2.84 32.50
N ASP A 125 16.46 -2.76 33.66
CA ASP A 125 15.76 -2.78 34.96
C ASP A 125 15.11 -1.44 35.35
N ASP A 126 15.50 -0.35 34.67
CA ASP A 126 14.94 0.99 34.85
C ASP A 126 13.81 1.33 33.85
N LEU A 127 13.29 0.33 33.12
CA LEU A 127 12.28 0.51 32.06
C LEU A 127 10.84 0.45 32.60
N GLU A 128 9.98 1.38 32.14
CA GLU A 128 8.52 1.34 32.35
C GLU A 128 7.87 0.02 31.89
N THR A 129 8.42 -0.61 30.85
CA THR A 129 8.05 -1.94 30.37
C THR A 129 9.13 -2.50 29.42
N LYS A 130 9.23 -3.82 29.34
CA LYS A 130 10.11 -4.56 28.42
C LYS A 130 9.35 -5.19 27.24
N HIS A 131 8.05 -4.92 27.07
CA HIS A 131 7.18 -5.61 26.11
C HIS A 131 6.77 -4.71 24.92
N PHE A 132 7.23 -5.08 23.73
CA PHE A 132 6.81 -4.47 22.46
C PHE A 132 5.67 -5.26 21.81
N VAL A 133 4.65 -4.56 21.32
CA VAL A 133 3.58 -5.11 20.49
C VAL A 133 3.65 -4.48 19.10
N LEU A 134 3.88 -5.30 18.08
CA LEU A 134 4.14 -4.85 16.71
C LEU A 134 2.89 -5.08 15.84
N VAL A 135 2.40 -3.99 15.24
CA VAL A 135 1.15 -3.93 14.48
C VAL A 135 1.46 -3.49 13.04
N HIS A 136 1.18 -4.38 12.10
CA HIS A 136 1.55 -4.21 10.69
C HIS A 136 0.65 -3.24 9.91
N GLY A 137 1.11 -2.85 8.72
CA GLY A 137 0.37 -2.01 7.76
C GLY A 137 -0.66 -2.76 6.92
N GLY A 138 -1.27 -2.08 5.97
CA GLY A 138 -2.20 -2.66 5.01
C GLY A 138 -1.56 -3.78 4.18
N GLY A 139 -2.19 -4.95 4.15
CA GLY A 139 -1.78 -6.08 3.31
C GLY A 139 -0.55 -6.85 3.82
N PHE A 140 0.07 -6.40 4.91
CA PHE A 140 1.12 -7.11 5.63
C PHE A 140 0.52 -8.13 6.64
N GLY A 141 1.40 -8.67 7.49
CA GLY A 141 1.09 -9.53 8.63
C GLY A 141 2.27 -9.49 9.62
N ALA A 142 2.17 -10.18 10.74
CA ALA A 142 3.22 -10.33 11.76
C ALA A 142 4.58 -10.76 11.15
N TRP A 143 4.55 -11.53 10.05
CA TRP A 143 5.73 -11.95 9.28
C TRP A 143 6.64 -10.80 8.83
N CYS A 144 6.13 -9.58 8.64
CA CYS A 144 6.95 -8.45 8.19
C CYS A 144 7.95 -8.00 9.27
N TRP A 145 7.64 -8.27 10.54
CA TRP A 145 8.45 -7.87 11.69
C TRP A 145 9.60 -8.82 12.03
N TYR A 146 9.81 -9.91 11.26
CA TYR A 146 10.72 -11.00 11.65
C TYR A 146 12.14 -10.55 12.04
N LYS A 147 12.70 -9.53 11.37
CA LYS A 147 14.01 -8.95 11.71
C LYS A 147 13.97 -8.11 12.99
N THR A 148 12.89 -7.35 13.17
CA THR A 148 12.68 -6.48 14.34
C THR A 148 12.44 -7.31 15.60
N ILE A 149 11.67 -8.40 15.50
CA ILE A 149 11.48 -9.38 16.58
C ILE A 149 12.85 -9.91 17.03
N ALA A 150 13.62 -10.51 16.12
CA ALA A 150 14.92 -11.10 16.45
C ALA A 150 15.89 -10.10 17.12
N LEU A 151 15.98 -8.86 16.61
CA LEU A 151 16.88 -7.83 17.17
C LEU A 151 16.42 -7.34 18.56
N LEU A 152 15.11 -7.25 18.81
CA LEU A 152 14.56 -6.86 20.12
C LEU A 152 14.69 -7.99 21.15
N GLU A 153 14.46 -9.24 20.74
CA GLU A 153 14.63 -10.43 21.60
C GLU A 153 16.11 -10.66 21.96
N GLU A 154 17.05 -10.49 21.00
CA GLU A 154 18.50 -10.49 21.27
C GLU A 154 18.91 -9.38 22.26
N SER A 155 18.12 -8.30 22.31
CA SER A 155 18.26 -7.19 23.26
C SER A 155 17.50 -7.39 24.59
N GLY A 156 16.92 -8.57 24.82
CA GLY A 156 16.24 -8.93 26.06
C GLY A 156 14.82 -8.36 26.24
N PHE A 157 14.21 -7.85 25.17
CA PHE A 157 12.80 -7.42 25.19
C PHE A 157 11.86 -8.59 24.86
N THR A 158 10.66 -8.56 25.45
CA THR A 158 9.55 -9.42 25.04
C THR A 158 8.88 -8.79 23.82
N VAL A 159 8.57 -9.59 22.78
CA VAL A 159 7.96 -9.08 21.55
C VAL A 159 6.71 -9.89 21.21
N THR A 160 5.66 -9.20 20.77
CA THR A 160 4.44 -9.82 20.23
C THR A 160 4.07 -9.13 18.93
N ALA A 161 4.26 -9.80 17.80
CA ALA A 161 3.75 -9.32 16.51
C ALA A 161 2.36 -9.93 16.28
N VAL A 162 1.37 -9.06 16.03
CA VAL A 162 -0.04 -9.47 15.90
C VAL A 162 -0.42 -9.55 14.43
N ASP A 163 -1.03 -10.65 13.99
CA ASP A 163 -1.81 -10.68 12.75
C ASP A 163 -3.20 -10.11 13.02
N LEU A 164 -3.53 -9.01 12.35
CA LEU A 164 -4.88 -8.42 12.38
C LEU A 164 -5.89 -9.33 11.64
N THR A 165 -7.19 -9.08 11.83
CA THR A 165 -8.23 -9.94 11.24
C THR A 165 -8.08 -9.98 9.72
N GLY A 166 -7.92 -11.19 9.17
CA GLY A 166 -7.77 -11.39 7.73
C GLY A 166 -6.42 -10.93 7.16
N SER A 167 -5.41 -10.74 8.01
CA SER A 167 -4.02 -10.46 7.65
C SER A 167 -3.11 -11.63 8.03
N GLY A 168 -1.90 -11.70 7.46
CA GLY A 168 -0.94 -12.80 7.65
C GLY A 168 -1.59 -14.18 7.58
N VAL A 169 -1.49 -14.98 8.65
CA VAL A 169 -2.08 -16.34 8.73
C VAL A 169 -3.49 -16.37 9.32
N HIS A 170 -4.11 -15.23 9.63
CA HIS A 170 -5.46 -15.17 10.19
C HIS A 170 -6.51 -15.71 9.20
N SER A 171 -7.31 -16.70 9.61
CA SER A 171 -8.18 -17.49 8.71
C SER A 171 -9.38 -16.73 8.13
N PHE A 172 -9.80 -15.63 8.76
CA PHE A 172 -10.92 -14.81 8.30
C PHE A 172 -10.68 -14.23 6.89
N ASP A 173 -11.73 -14.19 6.06
CA ASP A 173 -11.66 -13.58 4.72
C ASP A 173 -11.69 -12.05 4.84
N THR A 174 -10.68 -11.40 4.28
CA THR A 174 -10.52 -9.95 4.25
C THR A 174 -11.74 -9.24 3.63
N ASN A 175 -12.41 -9.86 2.67
CA ASN A 175 -13.60 -9.28 2.01
C ASN A 175 -14.83 -9.18 2.92
N GLY A 176 -14.88 -9.95 4.00
CA GLY A 176 -15.97 -9.96 4.98
C GLY A 176 -15.75 -9.02 6.17
N ILE A 177 -14.74 -8.15 6.13
CA ILE A 177 -14.40 -7.23 7.23
C ILE A 177 -15.15 -5.91 7.04
N ALA A 178 -16.11 -5.64 7.92
CA ALA A 178 -17.06 -4.53 7.80
C ALA A 178 -16.70 -3.30 8.64
N SER A 179 -15.79 -3.40 9.60
CA SER A 179 -15.39 -2.28 10.49
C SER A 179 -13.94 -2.38 10.96
N LEU A 180 -13.37 -1.23 11.35
CA LEU A 180 -12.07 -1.15 12.00
C LEU A 180 -12.05 -1.96 13.31
N SER A 181 -13.13 -1.92 14.10
CA SER A 181 -13.28 -2.72 15.32
C SER A 181 -13.15 -4.23 15.08
N GLN A 182 -13.64 -4.73 13.93
CA GLN A 182 -13.46 -6.11 13.52
C GLN A 182 -12.03 -6.38 13.04
N TYR A 183 -11.40 -5.44 12.32
CA TYR A 183 -10.03 -5.56 11.84
C TYR A 183 -9.01 -5.64 13.00
N VAL A 184 -9.16 -4.76 13.99
CA VAL A 184 -8.25 -4.64 15.15
C VAL A 184 -8.51 -5.65 16.27
N LYS A 185 -9.55 -6.50 16.14
CA LYS A 185 -9.97 -7.50 17.13
C LYS A 185 -8.80 -8.32 17.74
N PRO A 186 -7.80 -8.81 16.98
CA PRO A 186 -6.70 -9.59 17.58
C PRO A 186 -5.79 -8.75 18.49
N LEU A 187 -5.65 -7.46 18.23
CA LEU A 187 -4.90 -6.52 19.07
C LEU A 187 -5.69 -6.17 20.34
N THR A 188 -6.99 -5.90 20.24
CA THR A 188 -7.83 -5.62 21.42
C THR A 188 -7.94 -6.85 22.31
N ASP A 189 -8.13 -8.03 21.74
CA ASP A 189 -8.19 -9.31 22.46
C ASP A 189 -6.87 -9.69 23.14
N PHE A 190 -5.75 -9.16 22.66
CA PHE A 190 -4.46 -9.27 23.33
C PHE A 190 -4.38 -8.30 24.53
N LEU A 191 -4.72 -7.02 24.33
CA LEU A 191 -4.67 -5.99 25.37
C LEU A 191 -5.67 -6.25 26.52
N GLU A 192 -6.86 -6.80 26.22
CA GLU A 192 -7.83 -7.22 27.23
C GLU A 192 -7.24 -8.27 28.20
N LYS A 193 -6.39 -9.17 27.70
CA LYS A 193 -5.82 -10.29 28.47
C LYS A 193 -4.58 -9.94 29.31
N LEU A 194 -3.95 -8.79 29.07
CA LEU A 194 -2.88 -8.28 29.95
C LEU A 194 -3.43 -7.99 31.35
N ALA A 195 -2.63 -8.18 32.39
CA ALA A 195 -3.03 -7.76 33.74
C ALA A 195 -3.17 -6.23 33.83
N ASP A 196 -3.94 -5.72 34.79
CA ASP A 196 -4.21 -4.27 34.90
C ASP A 196 -2.95 -3.43 35.20
N GLU A 197 -1.96 -4.05 35.86
CA GLU A 197 -0.65 -3.47 36.16
C GLU A 197 0.32 -3.51 34.96
N GLU A 198 0.04 -4.36 33.95
CA GLU A 198 0.93 -4.59 32.81
C GLU A 198 0.76 -3.52 31.73
N LYS A 199 1.88 -3.06 31.17
CA LYS A 199 1.91 -2.08 30.09
C LYS A 199 2.78 -2.53 28.94
N VAL A 200 2.42 -2.12 27.73
CA VAL A 200 3.17 -2.41 26.50
C VAL A 200 3.60 -1.14 25.78
N ILE A 201 4.58 -1.29 24.89
CA ILE A 201 4.92 -0.30 23.85
C ILE A 201 4.27 -0.76 22.55
N LEU A 202 3.28 -0.02 22.05
CA LEU A 202 2.69 -0.29 20.74
C LEU A 202 3.58 0.29 19.63
N VAL A 203 3.79 -0.46 18.55
CA VAL A 203 4.45 0.00 17.32
C VAL A 203 3.52 -0.24 16.14
N GLY A 204 2.95 0.83 15.59
CA GLY A 204 2.05 0.78 14.44
C GLY A 204 2.77 1.26 13.19
N HIS A 205 2.74 0.45 12.13
CA HIS A 205 3.28 0.77 10.81
C HIS A 205 2.15 1.08 9.82
N ASP A 206 2.27 2.11 8.97
CA ASP A 206 1.28 2.43 7.93
C ASP A 206 -0.16 2.51 8.51
N PHE A 207 -1.12 1.69 8.05
CA PHE A 207 -2.49 1.60 8.56
C PHE A 207 -2.56 1.05 10.00
N GLY A 208 -1.53 0.34 10.44
CA GLY A 208 -1.30 -0.01 11.84
C GLY A 208 -1.26 1.21 12.75
N GLY A 209 -0.94 2.41 12.24
CA GLY A 209 -1.08 3.69 12.95
C GLY A 209 -2.51 3.97 13.41
N ALA A 210 -3.50 3.83 12.52
CA ALA A 210 -4.91 3.98 12.86
C ALA A 210 -5.37 2.87 13.84
N CYS A 211 -4.84 1.65 13.67
CA CYS A 211 -5.12 0.52 14.54
C CYS A 211 -4.61 0.72 15.98
N ILE A 212 -3.39 1.26 16.16
CA ILE A 212 -2.88 1.58 17.50
C ILE A 212 -3.60 2.79 18.11
N SER A 213 -3.99 3.80 17.32
CA SER A 213 -4.82 4.91 17.82
C SER A 213 -6.17 4.43 18.34
N TYR A 214 -6.82 3.48 17.65
CA TYR A 214 -8.04 2.84 18.13
C TYR A 214 -7.80 2.08 19.45
N ALA A 215 -6.72 1.32 19.56
CA ALA A 215 -6.33 0.63 20.79
C ALA A 215 -6.00 1.59 21.95
N MET A 216 -5.40 2.76 21.67
CA MET A 216 -5.11 3.81 22.65
C MET A 216 -6.37 4.47 23.22
N GLU A 217 -7.44 4.57 22.44
CA GLU A 217 -8.74 5.06 22.94
C GLU A 217 -9.45 4.02 23.83
N LEU A 218 -9.25 2.72 23.59
CA LEU A 218 -9.86 1.66 24.41
C LEU A 218 -9.05 1.32 25.67
N PHE A 219 -7.72 1.24 25.56
CA PHE A 219 -6.82 0.72 26.62
C PHE A 219 -5.69 1.70 27.00
N PRO A 220 -5.96 3.01 27.22
CA PRO A 220 -4.91 4.00 27.48
C PRO A 220 -4.03 3.66 28.70
N HIS A 221 -4.59 2.98 29.70
CA HIS A 221 -3.86 2.59 30.92
C HIS A 221 -2.84 1.46 30.68
N LYS A 222 -3.06 0.58 29.69
CA LYS A 222 -2.19 -0.56 29.34
C LYS A 222 -1.08 -0.21 28.34
N ILE A 223 -1.00 1.05 27.91
CA ILE A 223 -0.05 1.49 26.87
C ILE A 223 0.89 2.53 27.48
N SER A 224 2.16 2.15 27.66
CA SER A 224 3.22 3.04 28.16
C SER A 224 3.61 4.06 27.08
N LYS A 225 3.78 3.58 25.84
CA LYS A 225 4.21 4.38 24.68
C LYS A 225 3.56 3.85 23.39
N ALA A 226 3.27 4.75 22.46
CA ALA A 226 2.78 4.45 21.11
C ALA A 226 3.76 5.01 20.07
N ILE A 227 4.25 4.15 19.18
CA ILE A 227 5.26 4.48 18.17
C ILE A 227 4.64 4.34 16.78
N PHE A 228 4.57 5.44 16.04
CA PHE A 228 4.07 5.53 14.68
C PHE A 228 5.26 5.44 13.71
N LEU A 229 5.44 4.30 13.04
CA LEU A 229 6.52 4.05 12.08
C LEU A 229 6.02 4.27 10.65
N ALA A 230 6.35 5.42 10.03
CA ALA A 230 5.84 5.81 8.71
C ALA A 230 4.32 5.58 8.59
N ALA A 231 3.58 5.97 9.62
CA ALA A 231 2.23 5.49 9.88
C ALA A 231 1.17 6.61 9.87
N ALA A 232 -0.09 6.19 9.69
CA ALA A 232 -1.27 7.04 9.76
C ALA A 232 -1.55 7.51 11.20
N MET A 233 -0.89 8.59 11.63
CA MET A 233 -1.14 9.26 12.90
C MET A 233 -2.28 10.28 12.73
N LEU A 234 -3.49 9.76 12.63
CA LEU A 234 -4.71 10.53 12.40
C LEU A 234 -5.15 11.29 13.67
N VAL A 235 -5.88 12.39 13.49
CA VAL A 235 -6.62 13.09 14.56
C VAL A 235 -8.10 12.66 14.56
N ASP A 236 -8.85 13.06 15.59
CA ASP A 236 -10.28 12.81 15.72
C ASP A 236 -11.07 13.19 14.46
N GLY A 237 -12.07 12.37 14.12
CA GLY A 237 -12.95 12.56 12.96
C GLY A 237 -12.30 12.30 11.59
N GLN A 238 -11.07 11.78 11.53
CA GLN A 238 -10.37 11.44 10.28
C GLN A 238 -10.27 9.94 10.05
N SER A 239 -10.36 9.56 8.77
CA SER A 239 -10.13 8.22 8.23
C SER A 239 -8.78 8.16 7.49
N MET A 240 -8.33 6.96 7.14
CA MET A 240 -7.15 6.81 6.26
C MET A 240 -7.43 7.35 4.85
N LEU A 241 -8.68 7.28 4.36
CA LEU A 241 -9.04 7.91 3.08
C LEU A 241 -8.93 9.44 3.14
N ASP A 242 -9.31 10.08 4.24
CA ASP A 242 -9.17 11.54 4.42
C ASP A 242 -7.68 11.97 4.34
N MET A 243 -6.76 11.15 4.86
CA MET A 243 -5.32 11.37 4.81
C MET A 243 -4.79 11.42 3.36
N PHE A 244 -5.10 10.41 2.55
CA PHE A 244 -4.69 10.37 1.14
C PHE A 244 -5.39 11.45 0.29
N SER A 245 -6.66 11.78 0.61
CA SER A 245 -7.40 12.85 -0.07
C SER A 245 -6.75 14.23 0.14
N LYS A 246 -6.19 14.49 1.34
CA LYS A 246 -5.46 15.72 1.62
C LYS A 246 -4.19 15.86 0.79
N GLN A 247 -3.44 14.78 0.56
CA GLN A 247 -2.25 14.80 -0.31
C GLN A 247 -2.59 15.38 -1.69
N LEU A 248 -3.70 14.91 -2.28
CA LEU A 248 -4.17 15.37 -3.59
C LEU A 248 -4.56 16.86 -3.59
N SER A 249 -5.04 17.40 -2.47
CA SER A 249 -5.37 18.83 -2.32
C SER A 249 -4.15 19.73 -2.06
N CYS A 250 -3.19 19.28 -1.25
CA CYS A 250 -2.00 20.06 -0.90
C CYS A 250 -1.01 20.19 -2.07
N SER A 251 -0.98 19.22 -2.99
CA SER A 251 -0.23 19.32 -4.25
C SER A 251 -0.77 20.36 -5.24
N VAL A 252 -1.87 21.06 -4.92
CA VAL A 252 -2.52 22.04 -5.81
C VAL A 252 -2.47 23.45 -5.22
N THR A 253 -1.26 23.96 -4.97
CA THR A 253 -1.04 25.40 -4.75
C THR A 253 -0.45 26.09 -5.99
N ASN A 254 0.39 25.39 -6.78
CA ASN A 254 0.99 25.95 -7.99
C ASN A 254 1.02 24.95 -9.16
N LYS A 255 0.43 25.35 -10.30
CA LYS A 255 0.41 24.56 -11.56
C LYS A 255 1.81 24.23 -12.13
N ARG A 256 2.87 24.85 -11.62
CA ARG A 256 4.28 24.54 -11.93
C ARG A 256 4.83 23.37 -11.12
N GLU A 257 4.38 23.14 -9.89
CA GLU A 257 4.80 21.96 -9.10
C GLU A 257 4.23 20.67 -9.68
N LEU A 258 3.00 20.69 -10.23
CA LEU A 258 2.40 19.56 -10.96
C LEU A 258 3.22 19.10 -12.19
N LEU A 259 4.15 19.93 -12.67
CA LEU A 259 5.04 19.65 -13.80
C LEU A 259 6.50 19.39 -13.37
N GLN A 260 6.84 19.59 -12.09
CA GLN A 260 8.20 19.43 -11.54
C GLN A 260 8.26 18.29 -10.54
N SER A 261 7.25 18.16 -9.68
CA SER A 261 6.79 16.83 -9.28
C SER A 261 6.21 16.16 -10.53
N GLY A 262 7.05 15.38 -11.22
CA GLY A 262 6.57 14.37 -12.16
C GLY A 262 5.82 13.29 -11.37
N GLY A 263 4.62 13.65 -10.91
CA GLY A 263 3.93 13.03 -9.78
C GLY A 263 3.81 11.53 -9.95
N ASN A 264 4.69 10.81 -9.26
CA ASN A 264 4.56 9.39 -9.05
C ASN A 264 3.41 9.17 -8.06
N ASP A 265 2.18 9.31 -8.55
CA ASP A 265 1.01 8.76 -7.88
C ASP A 265 1.03 7.23 -8.04
N LEU A 266 2.07 6.64 -7.45
CA LEU A 266 2.42 5.24 -7.53
C LEU A 266 1.45 4.42 -6.67
N MET A 267 0.95 5.04 -5.59
CA MET A 267 -0.14 4.50 -4.79
C MET A 267 -1.42 4.36 -5.63
N GLN A 268 -1.93 5.41 -6.27
CA GLN A 268 -3.12 5.31 -7.12
C GLN A 268 -2.95 4.31 -8.28
N LYS A 269 -1.75 4.21 -8.86
CA LYS A 269 -1.46 3.24 -9.94
C LYS A 269 -1.38 1.80 -9.45
N ALA A 270 -0.97 1.57 -8.20
CA ALA A 270 -0.83 0.24 -7.63
C ALA A 270 -2.10 -0.28 -6.97
N GLN A 271 -3.01 0.60 -6.52
CA GLN A 271 -4.27 0.20 -5.90
C GLN A 271 -5.22 -0.46 -6.91
N ILE A 272 -5.67 -1.67 -6.60
CA ILE A 272 -6.67 -2.42 -7.37
C ILE A 272 -7.86 -2.66 -6.44
N PHE A 273 -9.02 -2.05 -6.73
CA PHE A 273 -10.22 -2.25 -5.94
C PHE A 273 -10.88 -3.61 -6.25
N VAL A 274 -11.18 -4.37 -5.19
CA VAL A 274 -11.83 -5.68 -5.24
C VAL A 274 -13.30 -5.53 -4.85
N TYR A 275 -14.19 -6.08 -5.66
CA TYR A 275 -15.65 -5.97 -5.51
C TYR A 275 -16.28 -7.35 -5.25
N ALA A 276 -15.87 -8.03 -4.18
CA ALA A 276 -16.34 -9.40 -3.89
C ALA A 276 -17.86 -9.48 -3.64
N ASN A 277 -18.46 -8.37 -3.19
CA ASN A 277 -19.90 -8.24 -2.97
C ASN A 277 -20.68 -7.82 -4.23
N GLY A 278 -20.01 -7.68 -5.39
CA GLY A 278 -20.59 -7.21 -6.65
C GLY A 278 -20.28 -5.73 -6.95
N ASN A 279 -20.28 -5.38 -8.24
CA ASN A 279 -19.84 -4.07 -8.74
C ASN A 279 -20.77 -2.90 -8.38
N ASP A 280 -22.02 -3.19 -7.98
CA ASP A 280 -22.99 -2.18 -7.54
C ASP A 280 -22.80 -1.78 -6.07
N HIS A 281 -21.89 -2.45 -5.36
CA HIS A 281 -21.51 -2.14 -3.98
C HIS A 281 -20.14 -1.44 -3.93
N PRO A 282 -19.80 -0.76 -2.81
CA PRO A 282 -18.43 -0.31 -2.57
C PRO A 282 -17.44 -1.48 -2.62
N PRO A 283 -16.14 -1.23 -2.91
CA PRO A 283 -15.10 -2.24 -2.81
C PRO A 283 -15.15 -2.98 -1.47
N SER A 284 -14.97 -4.30 -1.48
CA SER A 284 -14.75 -5.09 -0.26
C SER A 284 -13.32 -4.94 0.24
N ALA A 285 -12.36 -4.80 -0.67
CA ALA A 285 -10.95 -4.74 -0.35
C ALA A 285 -10.12 -3.98 -1.40
N ILE A 286 -8.85 -3.72 -1.07
CA ILE A 286 -7.81 -3.20 -1.96
C ILE A 286 -6.74 -4.29 -2.11
N ASP A 287 -6.37 -4.62 -3.34
CA ASP A 287 -5.14 -5.36 -3.68
C ASP A 287 -4.07 -4.37 -4.18
N LEU A 288 -2.81 -4.80 -4.20
CA LEU A 288 -1.69 -3.99 -4.71
C LEU A 288 -1.02 -4.68 -5.91
N ASP A 289 -0.85 -3.93 -7.01
CA ASP A 289 -0.17 -4.42 -8.21
C ASP A 289 1.25 -4.91 -7.87
N LYS A 290 1.43 -6.23 -7.99
CA LYS A 290 2.68 -6.93 -7.67
C LYS A 290 3.86 -6.46 -8.53
N SER A 291 3.62 -5.86 -9.68
CA SER A 291 4.67 -5.26 -10.52
C SER A 291 5.19 -3.93 -9.96
N LEU A 292 4.38 -3.21 -9.17
CA LEU A 292 4.70 -1.91 -8.58
C LEU A 292 5.13 -1.99 -7.11
N LEU A 293 4.85 -3.09 -6.40
CA LEU A 293 5.23 -3.30 -4.99
C LEU A 293 6.70 -2.95 -4.69
N ARG A 294 7.62 -3.29 -5.60
CA ARG A 294 9.05 -2.98 -5.44
C ARG A 294 9.30 -1.48 -5.31
N ASP A 295 8.70 -0.68 -6.18
CA ASP A 295 8.97 0.75 -6.24
C ASP A 295 8.12 1.50 -5.20
N LEU A 296 6.96 0.96 -4.83
CA LEU A 296 6.02 1.55 -3.87
C LEU A 296 6.43 1.33 -2.41
N LEU A 297 6.68 0.08 -2.00
CA LEU A 297 6.84 -0.30 -0.59
C LEU A 297 8.29 -0.68 -0.22
N PHE A 298 9.11 -1.00 -1.22
CA PHE A 298 10.35 -1.78 -1.03
C PHE A 298 11.56 -1.21 -1.80
N ASN A 299 11.56 0.09 -2.13
CA ASN A 299 12.55 0.72 -3.01
C ASN A 299 13.99 0.71 -2.44
N HIS A 300 14.15 0.50 -1.13
CA HIS A 300 15.44 0.31 -0.46
C HIS A 300 15.58 -1.06 0.23
N SER A 301 14.59 -1.94 0.10
CA SER A 301 14.55 -3.23 0.76
C SER A 301 15.30 -4.33 -0.02
N PRO A 302 15.94 -5.30 0.67
CA PRO A 302 16.64 -6.38 0.00
C PRO A 302 15.70 -7.31 -0.80
N ALA A 303 16.17 -7.80 -1.96
CA ALA A 303 15.36 -8.62 -2.87
C ALA A 303 14.76 -9.89 -2.24
N LYS A 304 15.39 -10.46 -1.20
CA LYS A 304 14.86 -11.60 -0.44
C LYS A 304 13.58 -11.26 0.34
N ASP A 305 13.50 -10.03 0.85
CA ASP A 305 12.36 -9.54 1.62
C ASP A 305 11.19 -9.17 0.69
N ILE A 306 11.51 -8.65 -0.51
CA ILE A 306 10.54 -8.47 -1.60
C ILE A 306 9.94 -9.81 -2.04
N ALA A 307 10.78 -10.84 -2.18
CA ALA A 307 10.31 -12.20 -2.51
C ALA A 307 9.36 -12.74 -1.43
N LEU A 308 9.73 -12.60 -0.14
CA LEU A 308 8.86 -12.95 0.99
C LEU A 308 7.52 -12.20 0.93
N ALA A 309 7.55 -10.88 0.71
CA ALA A 309 6.34 -10.06 0.62
C ALA A 309 5.42 -10.50 -0.54
N SER A 310 5.99 -10.77 -1.72
CA SER A 310 5.23 -11.14 -2.93
C SER A 310 4.32 -12.38 -2.79
N VAL A 311 4.67 -13.28 -1.85
CA VAL A 311 3.93 -14.51 -1.52
C VAL A 311 3.17 -14.45 -0.19
N SER A 312 3.43 -13.45 0.66
CA SER A 312 2.86 -13.32 2.02
C SER A 312 1.87 -12.17 2.17
N MET A 313 1.89 -11.20 1.25
CA MET A 313 0.94 -10.10 1.26
C MET A 313 -0.47 -10.55 0.88
N ARG A 314 -1.46 -9.92 1.52
CA ARG A 314 -2.89 -10.18 1.36
C ARG A 314 -3.61 -8.87 1.00
N LEU A 315 -4.90 -9.00 0.69
CA LEU A 315 -5.80 -7.87 0.52
C LEU A 315 -5.84 -6.96 1.77
N ILE A 316 -6.19 -5.70 1.56
CA ILE A 316 -6.46 -4.69 2.61
C ILE A 316 -7.99 -4.53 2.71
N PRO A 317 -8.62 -4.70 3.88
CA PRO A 317 -10.07 -4.53 3.99
C PRO A 317 -10.48 -3.07 3.78
N PHE A 318 -11.48 -2.82 2.93
CA PHE A 318 -11.79 -1.44 2.50
C PHE A 318 -12.60 -0.65 3.54
N ALA A 319 -13.59 -1.26 4.19
CA ALA A 319 -14.43 -0.56 5.17
C ALA A 319 -13.64 0.05 6.34
N PRO A 320 -12.64 -0.63 6.95
CA PRO A 320 -11.74 -0.04 7.94
C PRO A 320 -10.97 1.21 7.47
N VAL A 321 -10.65 1.31 6.17
CA VAL A 321 -9.91 2.46 5.60
C VAL A 321 -10.79 3.71 5.49
N LEU A 322 -12.10 3.51 5.34
CA LEU A 322 -13.12 4.58 5.32
C LEU A 322 -13.56 5.02 6.72
N GLU A 323 -13.40 4.17 7.73
CA GLU A 323 -13.89 4.44 9.09
C GLU A 323 -13.11 5.62 9.70
N LYS A 324 -13.86 6.59 10.24
CA LYS A 324 -13.29 7.75 10.93
C LYS A 324 -13.04 7.37 12.38
N LEU A 325 -11.85 7.68 12.89
CA LEU A 325 -11.54 7.45 14.30
C LEU A 325 -12.32 8.44 15.18
N CYS A 326 -12.81 7.95 16.31
CA CYS A 326 -13.28 8.77 17.44
C CYS A 326 -12.20 8.72 18.52
N LEU A 327 -11.50 9.84 18.75
CA LEU A 327 -10.35 9.93 19.66
C LEU A 327 -10.57 11.05 20.68
N SER A 328 -10.21 10.80 21.94
CA SER A 328 -10.39 11.78 23.02
C SER A 328 -9.07 12.14 23.70
N ASP A 329 -8.93 13.42 24.08
CA ASP A 329 -7.78 13.89 24.87
C ASP A 329 -7.69 13.16 26.23
N ALA A 330 -8.84 12.78 26.79
CA ALA A 330 -8.96 12.07 28.05
C ALA A 330 -8.51 10.59 28.00
N LYS A 331 -8.30 10.02 26.80
CA LYS A 331 -7.80 8.65 26.61
C LYS A 331 -6.66 8.59 25.61
N HIS A 332 -6.92 8.60 24.30
CA HIS A 332 -5.89 8.62 23.25
C HIS A 332 -4.83 9.71 23.48
N GLY A 333 -5.27 10.91 23.88
CA GLY A 333 -4.39 12.05 24.15
C GLY A 333 -3.40 11.82 25.30
N THR A 334 -3.78 11.00 26.30
CA THR A 334 -2.96 10.71 27.50
C THR A 334 -1.76 9.80 27.23
N VAL A 335 -1.81 9.01 26.16
CA VAL A 335 -0.74 8.07 25.80
C VAL A 335 0.42 8.82 25.16
N ARG A 336 1.65 8.52 25.58
CA ARG A 336 2.88 9.11 25.02
C ARG A 336 3.10 8.64 23.59
N ARG A 337 3.08 9.57 22.62
CA ARG A 337 3.21 9.28 21.18
C ARG A 337 4.60 9.64 20.67
N PHE A 338 5.19 8.77 19.86
CA PHE A 338 6.47 8.96 19.18
C PHE A 338 6.28 8.70 17.69
N TYR A 339 6.97 9.43 16.82
CA TYR A 339 6.91 9.22 15.37
C TYR A 339 8.29 8.90 14.80
N ILE A 340 8.37 7.94 13.88
CA ILE A 340 9.58 7.58 13.14
C ILE A 340 9.31 7.81 11.66
N GLU A 341 9.87 8.89 11.11
CA GLU A 341 9.79 9.23 9.70
C GLU A 341 10.64 8.30 8.83
N ALA A 342 10.11 7.90 7.68
CA ALA A 342 10.83 7.24 6.59
C ALA A 342 10.94 8.22 5.40
N PRO A 343 12.10 8.91 5.20
CA PRO A 343 12.21 9.97 4.18
C PRO A 343 12.14 9.49 2.73
N GLU A 344 12.46 8.22 2.48
CA GLU A 344 12.50 7.61 1.14
C GLU A 344 11.27 6.72 0.88
N ASP A 345 10.18 6.97 1.61
CA ASP A 345 8.86 6.34 1.47
C ASP A 345 8.10 6.89 0.25
N ASN A 346 7.68 5.99 -0.66
CA ASN A 346 6.90 6.30 -1.86
C ASN A 346 5.39 6.04 -1.71
N ALA A 347 4.95 5.44 -0.60
CA ALA A 347 3.56 5.09 -0.31
C ALA A 347 2.88 6.11 0.62
N ILE A 348 3.57 6.55 1.68
CA ILE A 348 3.21 7.71 2.48
C ILE A 348 4.39 8.71 2.39
N PRO A 349 4.38 9.62 1.40
CA PRO A 349 5.45 10.58 1.20
C PRO A 349 5.79 11.39 2.45
N ILE A 350 7.07 11.72 2.63
CA ILE A 350 7.58 12.44 3.81
C ILE A 350 6.84 13.76 4.11
N THR A 351 6.32 14.45 3.09
CA THR A 351 5.50 15.66 3.25
C THR A 351 4.14 15.38 3.91
N LEU A 352 3.52 14.22 3.61
CA LEU A 352 2.29 13.76 4.24
C LEU A 352 2.54 13.32 5.69
N GLN A 353 3.65 12.59 5.94
CA GLN A 353 4.10 12.25 7.31
C GLN A 353 4.26 13.52 8.16
N GLN A 354 4.95 14.54 7.64
CA GLN A 354 5.15 15.84 8.31
C GLN A 354 3.85 16.62 8.52
N THR A 355 2.88 16.52 7.60
CA THR A 355 1.56 17.11 7.76
C THR A 355 0.78 16.46 8.92
N MET A 356 0.86 15.13 9.07
CA MET A 356 0.28 14.42 10.22
C MET A 356 0.96 14.80 11.54
N ILE A 357 2.29 14.80 11.58
CA ILE A 357 3.08 15.25 12.75
C ILE A 357 2.70 16.68 13.16
N SER A 358 2.51 17.57 12.21
CA SER A 358 2.11 18.97 12.48
C SER A 358 0.65 19.11 12.92
N SER A 359 -0.21 18.13 12.58
CA SER A 359 -1.63 18.10 12.96
C SER A 359 -1.85 17.47 14.34
N SER A 360 -0.99 16.56 14.78
CA SER A 360 -0.98 15.96 16.12
C SER A 360 0.45 15.82 16.60
N LEU A 361 0.91 16.73 17.44
CA LEU A 361 2.30 16.72 17.90
C LEU A 361 2.58 15.45 18.74
N PRO A 362 3.58 14.64 18.35
CA PRO A 362 4.14 13.60 19.19
C PRO A 362 5.17 14.19 20.18
N GLU A 363 5.51 13.44 21.21
CA GLU A 363 6.52 13.83 22.21
C GLU A 363 7.93 13.98 21.59
N LYS A 364 8.28 13.08 20.66
CA LYS A 364 9.52 13.15 19.90
C LYS A 364 9.36 12.53 18.51
N VAL A 365 10.03 13.14 17.52
CA VAL A 365 10.13 12.65 16.14
C VAL A 365 11.56 12.16 15.89
N PHE A 366 11.67 11.01 15.21
CA PHE A 366 12.91 10.42 14.74
C PHE A 366 12.90 10.34 13.22
N ARG A 367 14.08 10.42 12.59
CA ARG A 367 14.21 10.33 11.13
C ARG A 367 15.14 9.20 10.73
N LEU A 368 14.59 8.17 10.08
CA LEU A 368 15.30 6.95 9.73
C LEU A 368 15.80 7.01 8.27
N LYS A 369 16.94 7.67 8.06
CA LYS A 369 17.49 7.93 6.71
C LYS A 369 17.76 6.67 5.90
N GLY A 370 17.41 6.71 4.62
CA GLY A 370 17.50 5.60 3.66
C GLY A 370 16.43 4.52 3.87
N ALA A 371 15.37 4.78 4.63
CA ALA A 371 14.26 3.85 4.81
C ALA A 371 13.19 4.13 3.77
N ASP A 372 12.82 3.07 3.05
CA ASP A 372 11.58 3.01 2.30
C ASP A 372 10.38 2.89 3.26
N HIS A 373 9.18 2.71 2.68
CA HIS A 373 7.96 2.40 3.42
C HIS A 373 8.06 1.13 4.28
N SER A 374 9.08 0.28 4.13
CA SER A 374 9.25 -0.95 4.93
C SER A 374 10.52 -0.90 5.80
N PRO A 375 10.62 -0.02 6.83
CA PRO A 375 11.87 0.14 7.58
C PRO A 375 12.34 -1.12 8.32
N PHE A 376 11.41 -2.02 8.67
CA PHE A 376 11.70 -3.35 9.22
C PHE A 376 12.46 -4.27 8.23
N PHE A 377 12.45 -3.96 6.92
CA PHE A 377 13.23 -4.64 5.90
C PHE A 377 14.46 -3.86 5.44
N SER A 378 14.32 -2.56 5.13
CA SER A 378 15.39 -1.72 4.59
C SER A 378 16.39 -1.20 5.63
N LYS A 379 15.95 -0.93 6.87
CA LYS A 379 16.77 -0.36 7.96
C LYS A 379 16.58 -1.04 9.34
N PRO A 380 16.53 -2.38 9.45
CA PRO A 380 16.16 -3.07 10.69
C PRO A 380 17.05 -2.73 11.90
N GLN A 381 18.37 -2.63 11.74
CA GLN A 381 19.28 -2.29 12.87
C GLN A 381 19.10 -0.84 13.35
N ALA A 382 18.85 0.09 12.42
CA ALA A 382 18.66 1.50 12.77
C ALA A 382 17.25 1.75 13.33
N LEU A 383 16.24 1.02 12.86
CA LEU A 383 14.92 0.94 13.49
C LEU A 383 15.02 0.41 14.92
N HIS A 384 15.65 -0.75 15.11
CA HIS A 384 15.90 -1.36 16.42
C HIS A 384 16.54 -0.37 17.40
N LYS A 385 17.61 0.33 17.00
CA LYS A 385 18.26 1.34 17.83
C LYS A 385 17.29 2.43 18.30
N ILE A 386 16.41 2.92 17.42
CA ILE A 386 15.40 3.93 17.76
C ILE A 386 14.34 3.36 18.71
N LEU A 387 13.85 2.14 18.48
CA LEU A 387 12.90 1.48 19.39
C LEU A 387 13.49 1.32 20.80
N VAL A 388 14.75 0.88 20.90
CA VAL A 388 15.48 0.78 22.17
C VAL A 388 15.69 2.17 22.80
N GLU A 389 16.01 3.22 22.03
CA GLU A 389 16.10 4.59 22.55
C GLU A 389 14.76 5.06 23.15
N ILE A 390 13.65 4.86 22.42
CA ILE A 390 12.30 5.24 22.88
C ILE A 390 11.90 4.46 24.14
N SER A 391 12.21 3.16 24.23
CA SER A 391 11.87 2.35 25.42
C SER A 391 12.43 2.95 26.71
N LYS A 392 13.66 3.49 26.64
CA LYS A 392 14.42 4.10 27.75
C LYS A 392 13.97 5.52 28.11
N MET A 393 13.03 6.12 27.36
CA MET A 393 12.52 7.44 27.68
C MET A 393 11.48 7.35 28.78
N ASN A 394 11.86 7.70 30.00
CA ASN A 394 10.90 7.81 31.12
C ASN A 394 10.09 9.10 30.99
N LYS A 395 8.93 9.16 31.65
CA LYS A 395 8.11 10.39 31.71
C LYS A 395 8.87 11.45 32.51
N ALA A 396 8.96 12.67 31.95
CA ALA A 396 9.63 13.81 32.58
C ALA A 396 8.82 14.38 33.77
#